data_AF-A0A1A8SBW5-F1
#
_entry.id   AF-A0A1A8SBW5-F1
#
_cell.length_a   1.000
_cell.length_b   1.000
_cell.length_c   1.000
_cell.angle_alpha   90.00
_cell.angle_beta   90.00
_cell.angle_gamma   90.00
#
_symmetry.space_group_name_H-M   'P 1'
#
loop_
_entity.id
_entity.type
_entity.pdbx_description
1 polymer ?
#
loop_
_entity_poly.entity_id
_entity_poly.type
_entity_poly.pdbx_seq_one_letter_code
_entity_poly.pdbx_strand_id
1 'polypeptide(L)'
;CDPSCQLCTGPSAENCTSCSSPSSLHEGQCVPTCPQGFFTHNHQCQVCHPSCQACSGSSEADCTSCPPRASLQNGYCRTSCQEGHYLNAITG
;
A
#
# COMPACT_ATOMS: atom_id res chain seq x y z
N CYS A 1 19.13 15.75 7.25
CA CYS A 1 17.79 15.29 6.86
C CYS A 1 16.76 16.18 7.50
N ASP A 2 15.50 16.07 7.06
CA ASP A 2 14.37 16.37 7.92
C ASP A 2 14.43 15.54 9.22
N PRO A 3 14.08 16.10 10.40
CA PRO A 3 14.15 15.39 11.68
C PRO A 3 13.29 14.14 11.77
N SER A 4 12.30 13.94 10.88
CA SER A 4 11.51 12.71 10.80
C SER A 4 12.26 11.51 10.21
N CYS A 5 13.44 11.73 9.63
CA CYS A 5 14.17 10.72 8.88
C CYS A 5 15.47 10.27 9.57
N GLN A 6 15.78 8.98 9.47
CA GLN A 6 17.00 8.40 10.04
C GLN A 6 18.19 8.57 9.10
N LEU A 7 17.99 8.32 7.80
CA LEU A 7 18.98 8.56 6.74
C LEU A 7 18.33 9.37 5.63
N CYS A 8 19.12 10.24 4.98
CA CYS A 8 18.67 11.06 3.86
C CYS A 8 19.76 11.25 2.81
N THR A 9 19.33 11.58 1.61
CA THR A 9 20.17 12.09 0.52
C THR A 9 20.11 13.61 0.40
N GLY A 10 19.21 14.28 1.13
CA GLY A 10 18.99 15.73 1.03
C GLY A 10 18.32 16.35 2.26
N PRO A 11 18.14 17.68 2.26
CA PRO A 11 17.57 18.41 3.39
C PRO A 11 16.03 18.33 3.47
N SER A 12 15.34 18.01 2.38
CA SER A 12 13.86 17.91 2.36
C SER A 12 13.36 16.61 3.02
N ALA A 13 12.14 16.65 3.54
CA ALA A 13 11.42 15.50 4.09
C ALA A 13 11.14 14.39 3.06
N GLU A 14 11.28 14.69 1.77
CA GLU A 14 11.12 13.75 0.63
C GLU A 14 12.44 13.10 0.19
N ASN A 15 13.57 13.47 0.81
CA ASN A 15 14.88 12.90 0.46
C ASN A 15 15.34 11.86 1.48
N CYS A 16 14.40 11.15 2.11
CA CYS A 16 14.70 10.17 3.12
C CYS A 16 14.96 8.81 2.48
N THR A 17 15.94 8.10 3.01
CA THR A 17 16.32 6.74 2.57
C THR A 17 16.11 5.71 3.66
N SER A 18 15.90 6.15 4.90
CA SER A 18 15.54 5.28 6.03
C SER A 18 14.76 6.07 7.07
N CYS A 19 13.85 5.39 7.76
CA CYS A 19 12.94 5.95 8.73
C CYS A 19 13.13 5.31 10.09
N SER A 20 13.06 6.12 11.14
CA SER A 20 13.04 5.62 12.51
C SER A 20 11.71 4.89 12.77
N SER A 21 11.77 3.74 13.44
CA SER A 21 10.55 3.06 13.91
C SER A 21 9.75 3.98 14.84
N PRO A 22 8.41 4.04 14.74
CA PRO A 22 7.52 3.14 13.99
C PRO A 22 7.20 3.57 12.55
N SER A 23 7.89 4.58 12.01
CA SER A 23 7.62 5.10 10.67
C SER A 23 8.16 4.18 9.57
N SER A 24 7.53 4.25 8.40
CA SER A 24 7.90 3.50 7.20
C SER A 24 8.25 4.44 6.05
N LEU A 25 9.20 4.05 5.22
CA LEU A 25 9.59 4.83 4.05
C LEU A 25 8.56 4.65 2.92
N HIS A 26 8.03 5.75 2.41
CA HIS A 26 7.15 5.81 1.27
C HIS A 26 7.57 6.96 0.36
N GLU A 27 7.97 6.66 -0.88
CA GLU A 27 8.38 7.66 -1.89
C GLU A 27 9.37 8.72 -1.37
N GLY A 28 10.33 8.31 -0.54
CA GLY A 28 11.33 9.21 0.02
C GLY A 28 10.88 9.97 1.27
N GLN A 29 9.67 9.71 1.78
CA GLN A 29 9.14 10.29 3.02
C GLN A 29 8.93 9.25 4.11
N CYS A 30 9.06 9.64 5.37
CA CYS A 30 8.76 8.79 6.50
C CYS A 30 7.32 8.99 6.96
N VAL A 31 6.48 7.99 6.72
CA VAL A 31 5.06 8.02 7.11
C VAL A 31 4.79 7.09 8.29
N PRO A 32 3.96 7.49 9.28
CA PRO A 32 3.63 6.64 10.42
C PRO A 32 2.73 5.46 10.02
N THR A 33 2.01 5.56 8.91
CA THR A 33 1.15 4.51 8.38
C THR A 33 1.20 4.59 6.86
N CYS A 34 1.38 3.44 6.21
CA CYS A 34 1.38 3.39 4.74
C CYS A 34 0.00 3.77 4.19
N PRO A 35 -0.03 4.49 3.05
CA PRO A 35 -1.29 4.85 2.42
C PRO A 35 -2.07 3.61 1.95
N GLN A 36 -3.35 3.78 1.64
CA GLN A 36 -4.19 2.70 1.13
C GLN A 36 -3.58 2.11 -0.16
N GLY A 37 -3.65 0.78 -0.30
CA GLY A 37 -2.96 0.06 -1.37
C GLY A 37 -1.48 -0.20 -1.11
N PHE A 38 -0.96 0.13 0.08
CA PHE A 38 0.39 -0.21 0.51
C PHE A 38 0.38 -0.92 1.86
N PHE A 39 1.37 -1.78 2.08
CA PHE A 39 1.59 -2.48 3.34
C PHE A 39 3.00 -2.22 3.87
N THR A 40 3.14 -2.21 5.19
CA THR A 40 4.45 -2.06 5.82
C THR A 40 5.21 -3.38 5.76
N HIS A 41 6.38 -3.37 5.12
CA HIS A 41 7.30 -4.48 5.08
C HIS A 41 8.73 -3.98 5.24
N ASN A 42 9.45 -4.46 6.26
CA ASN A 42 10.82 -4.04 6.53
C ASN A 42 11.00 -2.50 6.62
N HIS A 43 10.12 -1.82 7.36
CA HIS A 43 10.10 -0.34 7.49
C HIS A 43 9.95 0.42 6.15
N GLN A 44 9.36 -0.23 5.15
CA GLN A 44 9.07 0.37 3.85
C GLN A 44 7.62 0.09 3.47
N CYS A 45 6.98 1.05 2.83
CA CYS A 45 5.65 0.89 2.26
C CYS A 45 5.78 0.21 0.89
N GLN A 46 5.44 -1.07 0.84
CA GLN A 46 5.39 -1.87 -0.37
C GLN A 46 3.99 -1.83 -0.96
N VAL A 47 3.87 -1.82 -2.29
CA VAL A 47 2.58 -1.78 -2.97
C VAL A 47 1.88 -3.14 -2.84
N CYS A 48 0.56 -3.10 -2.59
CA CYS A 48 -0.30 -4.27 -2.62
C CYS A 48 -0.52 -4.76 -4.05
N HIS A 49 -0.99 -6.00 -4.19
CA HIS A 49 -1.53 -6.45 -5.47
C HIS A 49 -2.74 -5.58 -5.87
N PRO A 50 -2.88 -5.17 -7.14
CA PRO A 50 -3.93 -4.25 -7.60
C PRO A 50 -5.36 -4.78 -7.44
N SER A 51 -5.55 -6.09 -7.17
CA SER A 51 -6.85 -6.65 -6.83
C SER A 51 -7.29 -6.35 -5.38
N CYS A 52 -6.36 -5.97 -4.50
CA CYS A 52 -6.60 -5.69 -3.10
C CYS A 52 -6.77 -4.19 -2.86
N GLN A 53 -7.66 -3.82 -1.93
CA GLN A 53 -7.73 -2.45 -1.39
C GLN A 53 -6.74 -2.26 -0.23
N ALA A 54 -6.55 -3.30 0.58
CA ALA A 54 -5.49 -3.39 1.58
C ALA A 54 -4.96 -4.83 1.62
N CYS A 55 -3.70 -4.98 1.99
CA CYS A 55 -3.02 -6.27 2.01
C CYS A 55 -2.06 -6.37 3.19
N SER A 56 -1.65 -7.59 3.52
CA SER A 56 -0.54 -7.89 4.44
C SER A 56 0.72 -8.36 3.70
N GLY A 57 0.67 -8.43 2.37
CA GLY A 57 1.70 -8.95 1.50
C GLY A 57 1.49 -8.52 0.06
N SER A 58 2.48 -8.75 -0.79
CA SER A 58 2.45 -8.34 -2.19
C SER A 58 1.65 -9.28 -3.10
N SER A 59 1.20 -10.44 -2.60
CA SER A 59 0.46 -11.41 -3.39
C SER A 59 -1.04 -11.09 -3.46
N GLU A 60 -1.71 -11.55 -4.51
CA GLU A 60 -3.18 -11.48 -4.64
C GLU A 60 -3.94 -12.26 -3.54
N ALA A 61 -3.24 -13.18 -2.85
CA ALA A 61 -3.73 -13.99 -1.76
C ALA A 61 -3.49 -13.36 -0.38
N ASP A 62 -2.78 -12.24 -0.33
CA ASP A 62 -2.45 -11.55 0.92
C ASP A 62 -3.38 -10.34 1.14
N CYS A 63 -4.53 -10.29 0.46
CA CYS A 63 -5.48 -9.22 0.67
C CYS A 63 -6.09 -9.32 2.08
N THR A 64 -6.17 -8.18 2.75
CA THR A 64 -6.87 -8.01 4.04
C THR A 64 -8.15 -7.20 3.87
N SER A 65 -8.25 -6.44 2.77
CA SER A 65 -9.45 -5.71 2.40
C SER A 65 -9.60 -5.65 0.88
N CYS A 66 -10.84 -5.64 0.42
CA CYS A 66 -11.18 -5.70 -0.99
C CYS A 66 -11.88 -4.43 -1.45
N PRO A 67 -11.69 -4.02 -2.72
CA PRO A 67 -12.39 -2.89 -3.29
C PRO A 67 -13.91 -3.09 -3.23
N PRO A 68 -14.69 -2.00 -3.23
CA PRO A 68 -16.14 -2.09 -3.26
C PRO A 68 -16.55 -2.94 -4.48
N ARG A 69 -17.41 -3.95 -4.24
CA ARG A 69 -17.86 -4.99 -5.20
C ARG A 69 -16.99 -6.26 -5.29
N ALA A 70 -15.94 -6.37 -4.49
CA ALA A 70 -15.22 -7.62 -4.25
C ALA A 70 -15.41 -8.08 -2.79
N SER A 71 -15.43 -9.39 -2.60
CA SER A 71 -15.52 -10.03 -1.29
C SER A 71 -14.21 -10.74 -0.98
N LEU A 72 -13.73 -10.58 0.26
CA LEU A 72 -12.53 -11.26 0.71
C LEU A 72 -12.83 -12.74 0.94
N GLN A 73 -12.11 -13.61 0.24
CA GLN A 73 -12.24 -15.06 0.30
C GLN A 73 -10.86 -15.69 0.40
N ASN A 74 -10.51 -16.18 1.59
CA ASN A 74 -9.23 -16.86 1.87
C ASN A 74 -8.01 -16.03 1.42
N GLY A 75 -8.03 -14.72 1.66
CA GLY A 75 -6.97 -13.80 1.26
C GLY A 75 -7.06 -13.28 -0.18
N TYR A 76 -8.00 -13.77 -0.99
CA TYR A 76 -8.26 -13.28 -2.34
C TYR A 76 -9.44 -12.34 -2.38
N CYS A 77 -9.34 -11.28 -3.18
CA CYS A 77 -10.50 -10.45 -3.51
C CYS A 77 -11.23 -11.00 -4.73
N ARG A 78 -12.40 -11.60 -4.49
CA ARG A 78 -13.24 -12.16 -5.54
C ARG A 78 -14.44 -11.26 -5.79
N THR A 79 -14.58 -10.79 -7.02
CA THR A 79 -15.78 -10.09 -7.47
C THR A 79 -16.92 -11.08 -7.69
N SER A 80 -18.15 -10.66 -7.44
CA SER A 80 -19.35 -11.45 -7.76
C SER A 80 -19.72 -11.37 -9.25
N CYS A 81 -19.05 -10.49 -10.01
CA CYS A 81 -19.23 -10.38 -11.45
C CYS A 81 -18.48 -11.54 -12.12
N GLN A 82 -19.22 -12.38 -12.83
CA GLN A 82 -18.65 -13.44 -13.67
C GLN A 82 -17.74 -12.84 -14.75
N GLU A 83 -16.72 -13.60 -15.15
CA GLU A 83 -15.73 -13.25 -16.19
C GLU A 83 -16.37 -12.49 -17.37
N GLY A 84 -15.83 -11.30 -17.70
CA GLY A 84 -16.19 -10.54 -18.90
C GLY A 84 -16.70 -9.11 -18.69
N HIS A 85 -16.91 -8.65 -17.44
CA HIS A 85 -17.33 -7.27 -17.17
C HIS A 85 -16.25 -6.47 -16.44
N TYR A 86 -15.67 -5.51 -17.15
CA TYR A 86 -14.79 -4.48 -16.60
C TYR A 86 -15.61 -3.49 -15.78
N LEU A 87 -15.22 -3.28 -14.51
CA LEU A 87 -15.66 -2.10 -13.77
C LEU A 87 -14.93 -0.90 -14.37
N ASN A 88 -15.61 -0.21 -15.29
CA ASN A 88 -15.19 1.14 -15.67
C ASN A 88 -15.17 1.97 -14.39
N ALA A 89 -13.99 2.45 -14.01
CA ALA A 89 -13.83 3.52 -13.04
C ALA A 89 -14.45 4.79 -13.65
N ILE A 90 -15.77 4.90 -13.59
CA ILE A 90 -16.46 6.15 -13.91
C ILE A 90 -16.26 7.03 -12.69
N THR A 91 -15.27 7.91 -12.81
CA THR A 91 -15.11 9.13 -12.02
C THR A 91 -16.42 9.92 -12.09
N GLY A 92 -17.00 10.20 -10.92
CA GLY A 92 -18.15 11.10 -10.75
C GLY A 92 -17.91 11.97 -9.54
#